data_AF-A0A0P0V950-F1
#
_entry.id   AF-A0A0P0V950-F1
#
_cell.length_a   1.000
_cell.length_b   1.000
_cell.length_c   1.000
_cell.angle_alpha   90.00
_cell.angle_beta   90.00
_cell.angle_gamma   90.00
#
_symmetry.space_group_name_H-M   'P 1'
#
loop_
_entity.id
_entity.type
_entity.pdbx_description
1 polymer ?
#
loop_
_entity_poly.entity_id
_entity_poly.type
_entity_poly.pdbx_seq_one_letter_code
_entity_poly.pdbx_strand_id
1 'polypeptide(L)'
;MALLGVLVGAVIIVVATAAAVSGSGLPVPGYDGLAIGFYHETCPQAEDLVLAEMREIVQEDRTLAPALLRFMLHDCFVRVRASRARSLPQFLIMSRGVAGTNPRASMSRRRGACC
;
A
#
# COMPACT_ATOMS: atom_id res chain seq x y z
N MET A 1 -2.86 -6.58 -49.42
CA MET A 1 -3.89 -7.52 -48.94
C MET A 1 -3.45 -8.32 -47.72
N ALA A 2 -2.28 -9.00 -47.73
CA ALA A 2 -1.78 -9.74 -46.57
C ALA A 2 -1.53 -8.85 -45.32
N LEU A 3 -0.91 -7.67 -45.50
CA LEU A 3 -0.64 -6.73 -44.41
C LEU A 3 -1.93 -6.17 -43.78
N LEU A 4 -2.95 -5.91 -44.60
CA LEU A 4 -4.25 -5.44 -44.14
C LEU A 4 -4.98 -6.52 -43.33
N GLY A 5 -4.87 -7.79 -43.74
CA GLY A 5 -5.43 -8.93 -43.00
C GLY A 5 -4.78 -9.14 -41.63
N VAL A 6 -3.45 -8.96 -41.53
CA VAL A 6 -2.73 -9.07 -40.25
C VAL A 6 -3.13 -7.95 -39.28
N LEU A 7 -3.27 -6.73 -39.78
CA LEU A 7 -3.69 -5.58 -38.97
C LEU A 7 -5.13 -5.74 -38.47
N VAL A 8 -6.07 -6.16 -39.33
CA VAL A 8 -7.47 -6.39 -38.93
C VAL A 8 -7.59 -7.54 -37.92
N GLY A 9 -6.84 -8.64 -38.12
CA GLY A 9 -6.81 -9.76 -37.18
C GLY A 9 -6.28 -9.38 -35.80
N ALA A 10 -5.19 -8.61 -35.75
CA ALA A 10 -4.62 -8.12 -34.49
C ALA A 10 -5.61 -7.23 -33.72
N VAL A 11 -6.33 -6.34 -34.41
CA VAL A 11 -7.32 -5.46 -33.77
C VAL A 11 -8.48 -6.25 -33.17
N ILE A 12 -8.98 -7.29 -33.85
CA ILE A 12 -10.08 -8.13 -33.33
C ILE A 12 -9.66 -8.89 -32.07
N ILE A 13 -8.44 -9.44 -32.04
CA ILE A 13 -7.91 -10.16 -30.87
C ILE A 13 -7.78 -9.21 -29.67
N VAL A 14 -7.27 -8.00 -29.91
CA VAL A 14 -7.13 -6.98 -28.86
C VAL A 14 -8.49 -6.62 -28.26
N VAL A 15 -9.51 -6.37 -29.10
CA VAL A 15 -10.86 -6.01 -28.63
C VAL A 15 -11.51 -7.16 -27.84
N ALA A 16 -11.33 -8.42 -28.26
CA ALA A 16 -11.88 -9.58 -27.55
C ALA A 16 -11.30 -9.76 -26.13
N THR A 17 -10.01 -9.48 -25.94
CA THR A 17 -9.35 -9.61 -24.62
C THR A 17 -9.72 -8.50 -23.62
N ALA A 18 -10.23 -7.35 -24.08
CA ALA A 18 -10.60 -6.24 -23.20
C ALA A 18 -11.92 -6.47 -22.43
N ALA A 19 -12.80 -7.35 -22.93
CA ALA A 19 -14.11 -7.59 -22.32
C ALA A 19 -14.09 -8.57 -21.13
N ALA A 20 -12.96 -9.23 -20.84
CA ALA A 20 -12.87 -10.28 -19.81
C ALA A 20 -12.42 -9.79 -18.42
N VAL A 21 -12.17 -8.49 -18.23
CA VAL A 21 -11.75 -7.92 -16.93
C VAL A 21 -12.86 -7.09 -16.27
N SER A 22 -14.05 -7.65 -16.15
CA SER A 22 -15.02 -7.18 -15.15
C SER A 22 -14.80 -7.95 -13.86
N GLY A 23 -13.85 -7.48 -13.05
CA GLY A 23 -13.66 -7.95 -11.68
C GLY A 23 -14.79 -7.45 -10.79
N SER A 24 -15.88 -8.21 -10.68
CA SER A 24 -16.84 -8.01 -9.60
C SER A 24 -16.23 -8.53 -8.30
N GLY A 25 -15.78 -7.60 -7.45
CA GLY A 25 -15.19 -7.90 -6.14
C GLY A 25 -16.14 -8.73 -5.27
N LEU A 26 -15.60 -9.77 -4.63
CA LEU A 26 -16.36 -10.57 -3.67
C LEU A 26 -16.64 -9.77 -2.39
N PRO A 27 -17.80 -10.00 -1.74
CA PRO A 27 -18.06 -9.46 -0.41
C PRO A 27 -17.11 -10.13 0.59
N VAL A 28 -16.07 -9.42 0.99
CA VAL A 28 -15.19 -9.80 2.10
C VAL A 28 -15.89 -9.37 3.40
N PRO A 29 -16.02 -10.23 4.42
CA PRO A 29 -16.54 -9.83 5.72
C PRO A 29 -15.61 -8.78 6.34
N GLY A 30 -15.96 -7.50 6.19
CA GLY A 30 -15.33 -6.39 6.87
C GLY A 30 -15.81 -6.31 8.32
N TYR A 31 -14.95 -5.79 9.20
CA TYR A 31 -15.41 -5.35 10.52
C TYR A 31 -16.34 -4.12 10.35
N ASP A 32 -17.22 -3.87 11.32
CA ASP A 32 -18.11 -2.71 11.30
C ASP A 32 -17.31 -1.41 11.15
N GLY A 33 -17.47 -0.73 10.01
CA GLY A 33 -16.77 0.52 9.70
C GLY A 33 -15.50 0.39 8.86
N LEU A 34 -15.18 -0.79 8.29
CA LEU A 34 -14.19 -0.89 7.21
C LEU A 34 -14.84 -1.11 5.85
N ALA A 35 -14.32 -0.41 4.85
CA ALA A 35 -14.64 -0.63 3.46
C ALA A 35 -13.35 -0.65 2.63
N ILE A 36 -13.32 -1.49 1.60
CA ILE A 36 -12.30 -1.40 0.54
C ILE A 36 -12.54 -0.07 -0.20
N GLY A 37 -11.48 0.70 -0.43
CA GLY A 37 -11.62 2.01 -1.07
C GLY A 37 -12.21 3.09 -0.14
N PHE A 38 -12.09 2.96 1.18
CA PHE A 38 -12.58 3.96 2.14
C PHE A 38 -12.08 5.39 1.84
N TYR A 39 -10.86 5.51 1.30
CA TYR A 39 -10.26 6.80 0.95
C TYR A 39 -10.61 7.31 -0.45
N HIS A 40 -11.42 6.61 -1.25
CA HIS A 40 -11.65 6.96 -2.66
C HIS A 40 -12.17 8.39 -2.86
N GLU A 41 -13.12 8.82 -2.02
CA GLU A 41 -13.74 10.15 -2.12
C GLU A 41 -12.87 11.28 -1.55
N THR A 42 -12.01 10.97 -0.57
CA THR A 42 -11.21 12.00 0.15
C THR A 42 -9.80 12.11 -0.39
N CYS A 43 -9.16 10.98 -0.67
CA CYS A 43 -7.84 10.88 -1.26
C CYS A 43 -7.72 9.58 -2.07
N PRO A 44 -8.10 9.59 -3.36
CA PRO A 44 -8.09 8.38 -4.20
C PRO A 44 -6.69 7.81 -4.42
N GLN A 45 -5.64 8.63 -4.23
CA GLN A 45 -4.25 8.23 -4.41
C GLN A 45 -3.62 7.63 -3.15
N ALA A 46 -4.35 7.57 -2.03
CA ALA A 46 -3.78 7.16 -0.74
C ALA A 46 -3.20 5.74 -0.79
N GLU A 47 -3.95 4.77 -1.32
CA GLU A 47 -3.51 3.37 -1.38
C GLU A 47 -2.28 3.20 -2.29
N ASP A 48 -2.29 3.84 -3.47
CA ASP A 48 -1.19 3.79 -4.43
C ASP A 48 0.07 4.48 -3.90
N LEU A 49 -0.07 5.62 -3.23
CA LEU A 49 1.04 6.38 -2.67
C LEU A 49 1.74 5.59 -1.57
N VAL A 50 0.98 5.03 -0.63
CA VAL A 50 1.52 4.18 0.44
C VAL A 50 2.23 2.96 -0.16
N LEU A 51 1.65 2.33 -1.18
CA LEU A 51 2.24 1.19 -1.85
C LEU A 51 3.54 1.53 -2.57
N ALA A 52 3.60 2.68 -3.26
CA ALA A 52 4.79 3.14 -3.96
C ALA A 52 5.94 3.41 -2.98
N GLU A 53 5.66 4.13 -1.89
CA GLU A 53 6.66 4.45 -0.88
C GLU A 53 7.16 3.19 -0.16
N MET A 54 6.24 2.29 0.21
CA MET A 54 6.59 1.02 0.85
C MET A 54 7.51 0.18 -0.03
N ARG A 55 7.27 0.16 -1.34
CA ARG A 55 8.15 -0.54 -2.29
C ARG A 55 9.54 0.07 -2.34
N GLU A 56 9.65 1.40 -2.37
CA GLU A 56 10.93 2.11 -2.38
C GLU A 56 11.74 1.81 -1.12
N ILE A 57 11.12 1.95 0.05
CA ILE A 57 11.77 1.74 1.35
C ILE A 57 12.20 0.27 1.54
N VAL A 58 11.36 -0.69 1.15
CA VAL A 58 11.71 -2.12 1.26
C VAL A 58 12.78 -2.54 0.23
N GLN A 59 12.84 -1.87 -0.92
CA GLN A 59 13.92 -2.07 -1.88
C GLN A 59 15.26 -1.56 -1.35
N GLU A 60 15.24 -0.43 -0.62
CA GLU A 60 16.41 0.12 0.05
C GLU A 60 16.89 -0.79 1.19
N ASP A 61 15.98 -1.27 2.05
CA ASP A 61 16.29 -2.21 3.12
C ASP A 61 15.24 -3.34 3.22
N ARG A 62 15.65 -4.53 2.81
CA ARG A 62 14.79 -5.72 2.82
C ARG A 62 14.45 -6.22 4.22
N THR A 63 15.18 -5.81 5.25
CA THR A 63 14.88 -6.18 6.65
C THR A 63 13.64 -5.45 7.19
N LEU A 64 13.20 -4.38 6.52
CA LEU A 64 12.03 -3.59 6.92
C LEU A 64 10.70 -4.30 6.64
N ALA A 65 10.59 -5.11 5.59
CA ALA A 65 9.35 -5.84 5.29
C ALA A 65 8.87 -6.72 6.47
N PRO A 66 9.68 -7.63 7.05
CA PRO A 66 9.27 -8.40 8.22
C PRO A 66 9.12 -7.53 9.49
N ALA A 67 9.89 -6.46 9.63
CA ALA A 67 9.79 -5.54 10.76
C ALA A 67 8.45 -4.77 10.77
N LEU A 68 7.98 -4.31 9.62
CA LEU A 68 6.70 -3.59 9.46
C LEU A 68 5.51 -4.51 9.70
N LEU A 69 5.57 -5.76 9.25
CA LEU A 69 4.56 -6.75 9.59
C LEU A 69 4.49 -6.99 11.10
N ARG A 70 5.65 -7.13 11.76
CA ARG A 70 5.73 -7.26 13.22
C ARG A 70 5.20 -6.02 13.93
N PHE A 71 5.44 -4.82 13.41
CA PHE A 71 4.92 -3.58 13.97
C PHE A 71 3.38 -3.52 13.92
N MET A 72 2.77 -3.84 12.78
CA MET A 72 1.31 -3.92 12.64
C MET A 72 0.71 -4.96 13.58
N LEU A 73 1.36 -6.13 13.68
CA LEU A 73 0.97 -7.18 14.59
C LEU A 73 1.03 -6.70 16.05
N HIS A 74 2.12 -6.04 16.43
CA HIS A 74 2.36 -5.56 17.77
C HIS A 74 1.40 -4.43 18.18
N ASP A 75 1.07 -3.48 17.30
CA ASP A 75 0.12 -2.40 17.60
C ASP A 75 -1.31 -2.93 17.81
N CYS A 76 -1.69 -4.02 17.12
CA CYS A 76 -2.97 -4.67 17.33
C CYS A 76 -3.00 -5.54 18.61
N PHE A 77 -1.98 -6.36 18.86
CA PHE A 77 -1.98 -7.27 20.03
C PHE A 77 -1.85 -6.55 21.37
N VAL A 78 -1.21 -5.39 21.42
CA VAL A 78 -1.06 -4.63 22.68
C VAL A 78 -2.37 -3.92 23.07
N ARG A 79 -3.38 -3.84 22.18
CA ARG A 79 -4.66 -3.17 22.45
C ARG A 79 -5.73 -4.04 23.11
N VAL A 80 -5.50 -5.33 23.33
CA VAL A 80 -6.44 -6.23 24.04
C VAL A 80 -6.60 -5.86 25.52
N ARG A 81 -5.90 -4.82 26.01
CA ARG A 81 -6.07 -4.25 27.36
C ARG A 81 -6.18 -2.73 27.43
N ALA A 82 -6.51 -2.02 26.35
CA ALA A 82 -6.59 -0.55 26.41
C ALA A 82 -7.94 0.02 26.92
N SER A 83 -8.85 -0.81 27.43
CA SER A 83 -9.96 -0.30 28.27
C SER A 83 -9.50 0.06 29.70
N ARG A 84 -8.21 -0.16 30.05
CA ARG A 84 -7.64 0.31 31.33
C ARG A 84 -6.09 0.34 31.29
N ALA A 85 -5.51 1.41 31.86
CA ALA A 85 -4.06 1.73 32.01
C ALA A 85 -3.47 2.45 30.78
N ARG A 86 -3.14 3.76 30.81
CA ARG A 86 -2.28 4.53 31.73
C ARG A 86 -0.88 3.91 31.89
N SER A 87 0.04 4.44 31.07
CA SER A 87 1.50 4.56 31.26
C SER A 87 2.49 3.46 30.81
N LEU A 88 3.54 3.94 30.10
CA LEU A 88 4.95 3.47 29.99
C LEU A 88 5.31 2.42 28.90
N PRO A 89 6.58 2.31 28.46
CA PRO A 89 7.32 3.24 27.60
C PRO A 89 8.09 2.47 26.50
N GLN A 90 7.53 2.26 25.30
CA GLN A 90 8.22 1.49 24.25
C GLN A 90 8.90 2.35 23.17
N PHE A 91 8.89 3.67 23.30
CA PHE A 91 9.43 4.57 22.26
C PHE A 91 10.97 4.54 22.13
N LEU A 92 11.71 3.84 23.01
CA LEU A 92 13.19 3.90 23.04
C LEU A 92 13.92 2.77 22.29
N ILE A 93 13.25 1.76 21.71
CA ILE A 93 13.95 0.67 21.01
C ILE A 93 14.31 1.01 19.56
N MET A 94 13.70 2.03 18.93
CA MET A 94 13.98 2.36 17.52
C MET A 94 15.17 3.32 17.29
N SER A 95 15.97 3.63 18.32
CA SER A 95 17.04 4.65 18.24
C SER A 95 18.43 4.10 17.91
N ARG A 96 18.60 2.78 17.72
CA ARG A 96 19.89 2.19 17.35
C ARG A 96 19.70 1.19 16.22
N GLY A 97 19.77 1.66 14.97
CA GLY A 97 19.85 0.76 13.83
C GLY A 97 19.44 1.26 12.44
N VAL A 98 19.53 2.55 12.11
CA VAL A 98 19.61 2.99 10.69
C VAL A 98 20.67 4.10 10.61
N ALA A 99 21.92 3.69 10.48
CA ALA A 99 22.97 4.57 10.01
C ALA A 99 23.04 4.41 8.49
N GLY A 100 22.63 5.42 7.71
CA GLY A 100 23.02 5.39 6.29
C GLY A 100 22.31 6.28 5.30
N THR A 101 21.04 6.62 5.45
CA THR A 101 20.35 7.49 4.48
C THR A 101 19.46 8.47 5.22
N ASN A 102 19.38 9.71 4.73
CA ASN A 102 18.56 10.76 5.29
C ASN A 102 17.18 10.69 4.62
N PRO A 103 16.16 10.02 5.21
CA PRO A 103 14.85 9.86 4.56
C PRO A 103 14.12 11.21 4.47
N ARG A 104 14.56 12.18 5.28
CA ARG A 104 14.03 13.54 5.34
C ARG A 104 14.23 14.31 4.03
N ALA A 105 15.21 13.92 3.20
CA ALA A 105 15.44 14.52 1.88
C ALA A 105 14.44 14.02 0.82
N SER A 106 14.01 12.75 0.87
CA SER A 106 12.95 12.21 -0.01
C SER A 106 11.57 12.71 0.41
N MET A 107 11.28 12.65 1.71
CA MET A 107 9.97 13.00 2.27
C MET A 107 9.63 14.48 2.09
N SER A 108 10.63 15.38 2.06
CA SER A 108 10.40 16.81 1.83
C SER A 108 10.01 17.16 0.38
N ARG A 109 10.37 16.33 -0.61
CA ARG A 109 10.05 16.59 -2.02
C ARG A 109 8.64 16.09 -2.41
N ARG A 110 8.05 15.20 -1.61
CA ARG A 110 6.74 14.56 -1.87
C ARG A 110 5.61 15.03 -0.97
N ARG A 111 5.85 16.03 -0.12
CA ARG A 111 4.80 16.71 0.67
C ARG A 111 3.66 17.30 -0.16
N GLY A 112 3.86 17.51 -1.47
CA GLY A 112 2.81 17.96 -2.39
C GLY A 112 1.95 16.85 -3.01
N ALA A 113 2.22 15.58 -2.70
CA ALA A 113 1.47 14.42 -3.19
C ALA A 113 0.63 13.73 -2.11
N CYS A 114 0.81 14.11 -0.84
CA CYS A 114 -0.15 13.80 0.20
C CYS A 114 -1.36 14.71 0.00
N CYS A 115 -2.54 14.11 -0.22
CA CYS A 115 -3.75 14.71 0.31
C CYS A 115 -3.59 14.83 1.85
#